data_AF-A0A8T1WS51-F1
#
_entry.id   AF-A0A8T1WS51-F1
#
_cell.length_a   1.000
_cell.length_b   1.000
_cell.length_c   1.000
_cell.angle_alpha   90.00
_cell.angle_beta   90.00
_cell.angle_gamma   90.00
#
_symmetry.space_group_name_H-M   'P 1'
#
loop_
_entity.id
_entity.type
_entity.pdbx_description
1 polymer ?
#
loop_
_entity_poly.entity_id
_entity_poly.type
_entity_poly.pdbx_seq_one_letter_code
_entity_poly.pdbx_strand_id
1 'polypeptide(L)'
;MASMGFYTLEDGAPELLQALYKTADVTRDPKAPEYLGESRGSHVDAAKPDPAEFKGIRLQNWVIGANKTHITPIDDVDKIGEAAKMTPPEMVFGKNQLLLLHEPSGVCYNFLAVEALKGAHFPPPPSDQAEDIVANQQLKVAIAKHNTNKEEVKELDITYDWTYTTHYKGSLQRVIRSESTPPVFSISEEQVKTEVTTQRIDIEKLKEREPILWFEDVGLYEDELHDHGTSAMSVKVRVMPSGFYVLSRYWMRLDHVVVRLHEARIHHLFGTDHFLREYTRKEQQFETLFAEGHPKSMANYTNIDTFQHLLPVREAVFEKVMLQ
;
A
#
# COMPACT_ATOMS: atom_id res chain seq x y z
N MET A 1 25.59 3.72 -1.48
CA MET A 1 25.11 2.59 -2.31
C MET A 1 24.45 3.18 -3.54
N ALA A 2 24.58 2.56 -4.72
CA ALA A 2 23.82 2.99 -5.89
C ALA A 2 22.33 2.79 -5.58
N SER A 3 21.49 3.79 -5.88
CA SER A 3 20.02 3.69 -5.71
C SER A 3 19.55 2.47 -6.50
N MET A 4 18.89 1.51 -5.84
CA MET A 4 18.38 0.28 -6.47
C MET A 4 17.28 0.54 -7.51
N GLY A 5 16.80 1.78 -7.63
CA GLY A 5 15.72 2.15 -8.54
C GLY A 5 14.33 2.01 -7.90
N PHE A 6 14.27 1.45 -6.70
CA PHE A 6 13.08 1.25 -5.89
C PHE A 6 13.41 1.28 -4.41
N TYR A 7 12.38 1.41 -3.57
CA TYR A 7 12.50 1.36 -2.11
C TYR A 7 12.27 -0.03 -1.54
N THR A 8 13.08 -0.36 -0.55
CA THR A 8 13.04 -1.56 0.28
C THR A 8 12.66 -1.21 1.71
N LEU A 9 12.46 -2.23 2.53
CA LEU A 9 12.32 -2.05 3.98
C LEU A 9 13.55 -1.38 4.60
N GLU A 10 14.73 -1.54 4.02
CA GLU A 10 16.00 -1.07 4.59
C GLU A 10 16.26 0.41 4.31
N ASP A 11 15.94 0.87 3.10
CA ASP A 11 16.26 2.23 2.64
C ASP A 11 15.05 3.18 2.65
N GLY A 12 13.83 2.69 2.42
CA GLY A 12 12.70 3.56 2.11
C GLY A 12 12.37 4.51 3.26
N ALA A 13 12.24 3.98 4.48
CA ALA A 13 11.94 4.82 5.63
C ALA A 13 13.08 5.79 5.95
N PRO A 14 14.35 5.35 6.09
CA PRO A 14 15.48 6.25 6.31
C PRO A 14 15.64 7.34 5.27
N GLU A 15 15.54 7.03 3.97
CA GLU A 15 15.76 8.00 2.90
C GLU A 15 14.69 9.10 2.88
N LEU A 16 13.42 8.74 2.95
CA LEU A 16 12.31 9.71 2.97
C LEU A 16 12.37 10.58 4.21
N LEU A 17 12.62 10.00 5.39
CA LEU A 17 12.77 10.76 6.64
C LEU A 17 13.97 11.70 6.56
N GLN A 18 15.12 11.23 6.06
CA GLN A 18 16.29 12.09 5.87
C GLN A 18 15.98 13.29 4.97
N ALA A 19 15.23 13.08 3.89
CA ALA A 19 14.83 14.14 2.98
C ALA A 19 13.86 15.15 3.62
N LEU A 20 12.82 14.66 4.31
CA LEU A 20 11.83 15.52 4.96
C LEU A 20 12.46 16.38 6.07
N TYR A 21 13.33 15.78 6.89
CA TYR A 21 13.96 16.47 8.02
C TYR A 21 15.02 17.51 7.61
N LYS A 22 15.53 17.50 6.36
CA LYS A 22 16.34 18.63 5.86
C LYS A 22 15.59 19.95 5.90
N THR A 23 14.26 19.88 5.81
CA THR A 23 13.37 21.05 5.78
C THR A 23 12.59 21.26 7.08
N ALA A 24 12.79 20.39 8.08
CA ALA A 24 12.07 20.48 9.35
C ALA A 24 12.70 21.53 10.27
N ASP A 25 11.86 22.38 10.85
CA ASP A 25 12.21 23.31 11.91
C ASP A 25 12.00 22.62 13.27
N VAL A 26 13.10 22.18 13.86
CA VAL A 26 13.11 21.47 15.15
C VAL A 26 12.62 22.38 16.30
N THR A 27 12.57 23.70 16.11
CA THR A 27 12.14 24.66 17.15
C THR A 27 10.64 24.93 17.16
N ARG A 28 9.90 24.41 16.17
CA ARG A 28 8.46 24.66 16.01
C ARG A 28 7.62 23.81 16.99
N ASP A 29 6.52 24.38 17.46
CA ASP A 29 5.58 23.69 18.36
C ASP A 29 5.06 22.39 17.71
N PRO A 30 5.28 21.21 18.31
CA PRO A 30 4.82 19.92 17.79
C PRO A 30 3.29 19.84 17.61
N LYS A 31 2.52 20.71 18.27
CA LYS A 31 1.06 20.74 18.19
C LYS A 31 0.52 21.52 17.00
N ALA A 32 1.35 22.38 16.39
CA ALA A 32 0.98 23.12 15.19
C ALA A 32 1.40 22.35 13.93
N PRO A 33 0.59 22.35 12.85
CA PRO A 33 0.97 21.68 11.63
C PRO A 33 2.20 22.36 11.01
N GLU A 34 3.19 21.55 10.68
CA GLU A 34 4.40 21.93 9.98
C GLU A 34 4.46 21.17 8.64
N TYR A 35 4.43 21.89 7.53
CA TYR A 35 4.59 21.27 6.21
C TYR A 35 6.07 21.04 5.90
N LEU A 36 6.38 19.84 5.41
CA LEU A 36 7.73 19.38 5.11
C LEU A 36 7.93 19.19 3.60
N GLY A 37 9.19 19.31 3.17
CA GLY A 37 9.56 19.23 1.76
C GLY A 37 8.82 20.29 0.93
N GLU A 38 8.30 19.87 -0.22
CA GLU A 38 7.60 20.77 -1.13
C GLU A 38 6.20 21.19 -0.66
N SER A 39 5.67 20.57 0.41
CA SER A 39 4.39 21.00 1.00
C SER A 39 4.46 22.42 1.57
N ARG A 40 5.66 23.00 1.72
CA ARG A 40 5.86 24.40 2.10
C ARG A 40 5.44 25.41 1.00
N GLY A 41 5.51 25.02 -0.27
CA GLY A 41 5.27 25.89 -1.43
C GLY A 41 3.83 25.91 -1.93
N SER A 42 2.99 24.93 -1.56
CA SER A 42 1.62 24.80 -2.08
C SER A 42 0.64 25.88 -1.61
N HIS A 43 1.05 26.78 -0.71
CA HIS A 43 0.26 27.92 -0.27
C HIS A 43 0.65 29.26 -0.92
N VAL A 44 1.73 29.34 -1.71
CA VAL A 44 2.17 30.58 -2.37
C VAL A 44 2.74 30.28 -3.76
N ASP A 45 1.96 30.61 -4.80
CA ASP A 45 2.30 30.83 -6.21
C ASP A 45 2.92 29.71 -7.09
N ALA A 46 2.25 29.55 -8.25
CA ALA A 46 2.70 29.05 -9.56
C ALA A 46 3.56 27.77 -9.64
N ALA A 47 2.87 26.69 -10.04
CA ALA A 47 3.43 25.40 -10.43
C ALA A 47 4.59 25.52 -11.45
N LYS A 48 5.75 24.98 -11.07
CA LYS A 48 6.70 24.37 -12.01
C LYS A 48 6.56 22.85 -11.93
N PRO A 49 6.61 22.13 -13.05
CA PRO A 49 6.51 20.67 -13.08
C PRO A 49 7.88 20.08 -12.82
N ASP A 50 8.44 20.27 -11.63
CA ASP A 50 9.47 19.34 -11.15
C ASP A 50 8.72 18.14 -10.53
N PRO A 51 9.16 16.90 -10.78
CA PRO A 51 8.58 15.74 -10.10
C PRO A 51 8.83 15.93 -8.61
N ALA A 52 7.76 16.18 -7.87
CA ALA A 52 7.82 16.50 -6.45
C ALA A 52 8.58 15.41 -5.69
N GLU A 53 9.82 15.68 -5.27
CA GLU A 53 10.67 14.62 -4.74
C GLU A 53 10.12 14.12 -3.40
N PHE A 54 9.73 15.01 -2.47
CA PHE A 54 9.22 14.59 -1.16
C PHE A 54 8.24 15.62 -0.58
N LYS A 55 7.09 15.17 -0.09
CA LYS A 55 6.06 15.99 0.57
C LYS A 55 5.69 15.40 1.91
N GLY A 56 5.36 16.24 2.89
CA GLY A 56 4.86 15.74 4.16
C GLY A 56 4.30 16.80 5.08
N ILE A 57 3.80 16.32 6.20
CA ILE A 57 3.32 17.12 7.32
C ILE A 57 3.82 16.51 8.62
N ARG A 58 4.25 17.37 9.54
CA ARG A 58 4.52 17.03 10.93
C ARG A 58 3.45 17.65 11.82
N LEU A 59 2.80 16.82 12.62
CA LEU A 59 1.69 17.24 13.49
C LEU A 59 1.51 16.23 14.63
N GLN A 60 1.38 16.71 15.86
CA GLN A 60 1.06 15.90 17.04
C GLN A 60 1.98 14.67 17.21
N ASN A 61 3.29 14.89 17.09
CA ASN A 61 4.36 13.87 17.15
C ASN A 61 4.38 12.86 16.00
N TRP A 62 3.57 13.07 14.96
CA TRP A 62 3.61 12.29 13.74
C TRP A 62 4.30 13.04 12.63
N VAL A 63 5.16 12.35 11.89
CA VAL A 63 5.65 12.76 10.58
C VAL A 63 4.98 11.87 9.55
N ILE A 64 4.17 12.47 8.69
CA ILE A 64 3.49 11.78 7.59
C ILE A 64 4.08 12.32 6.30
N GLY A 65 4.64 11.44 5.49
CA GLY A 65 5.36 11.81 4.28
C GLY A 65 5.02 10.91 3.10
N ALA A 66 5.13 11.45 1.89
CA ALA A 66 4.97 10.72 0.65
C ALA A 66 6.09 11.07 -0.34
N ASN A 67 6.50 10.06 -1.11
CA ASN A 67 7.26 10.22 -2.34
C ASN A 67 6.39 9.72 -3.51
N LYS A 68 6.31 10.51 -4.58
CA LYS A 68 5.55 10.21 -5.79
C LYS A 68 6.38 10.56 -7.02
N THR A 69 6.84 9.54 -7.73
CA THR A 69 7.66 9.65 -8.92
C THR A 69 7.00 8.99 -10.14
N HIS A 70 7.71 8.99 -11.26
CA HIS A 70 7.33 8.26 -12.47
C HIS A 70 7.42 6.73 -12.29
N ILE A 71 6.91 6.00 -13.28
CA ILE A 71 7.04 4.54 -13.41
C ILE A 71 8.53 4.16 -13.42
N THR A 72 8.88 3.07 -12.75
CA THR A 72 10.25 2.56 -12.70
C THR A 72 10.80 2.33 -14.12
N PRO A 73 11.98 2.86 -14.46
CA PRO A 73 12.62 2.60 -15.75
C PRO A 73 12.88 1.11 -15.96
N ILE A 74 12.86 0.66 -17.21
CA ILE A 74 12.97 -0.77 -17.57
C ILE A 74 14.20 -1.46 -16.93
N ASP A 75 15.35 -0.78 -16.88
CA ASP A 75 16.60 -1.29 -16.30
C ASP A 75 16.50 -1.61 -14.78
N ASP A 76 15.57 -0.97 -14.08
CA ASP A 76 15.32 -1.17 -12.65
C ASP A 76 14.11 -2.08 -12.39
N VAL A 77 13.23 -2.29 -13.37
CA VAL A 77 12.07 -3.19 -13.26
C VAL A 77 12.53 -4.64 -13.13
N ASP A 78 13.56 -5.07 -13.86
CA ASP A 78 14.09 -6.43 -13.75
C ASP A 78 14.58 -6.73 -12.32
N LYS A 79 15.21 -5.74 -11.66
CA LYS A 79 15.66 -5.84 -10.27
C LYS A 79 14.48 -5.95 -9.30
N ILE A 80 13.37 -5.26 -9.57
CA ILE A 80 12.13 -5.44 -8.82
C ILE A 80 11.62 -6.87 -8.98
N GLY A 81 11.67 -7.42 -10.20
CA GLY A 81 11.26 -8.80 -10.48
C GLY A 81 12.10 -9.83 -9.72
N GLU A 82 13.42 -9.64 -9.67
CA GLU A 82 14.33 -10.46 -8.86
C GLU A 82 14.03 -10.35 -7.36
N ALA A 83 13.83 -9.12 -6.85
CA ALA A 83 13.57 -8.86 -5.44
C ALA A 83 12.20 -9.39 -4.97
N ALA A 84 11.18 -9.29 -5.83
CA ALA A 84 9.84 -9.77 -5.57
C ALA A 84 9.65 -11.25 -5.96
N LYS A 85 10.59 -11.85 -6.69
CA LYS A 85 10.53 -13.22 -7.24
C LYS A 85 9.31 -13.48 -8.14
N MET A 86 8.95 -12.48 -8.95
CA MET A 86 7.84 -12.56 -9.90
C MET A 86 8.09 -11.66 -11.11
N THR A 87 7.34 -11.89 -12.20
CA THR A 87 7.30 -10.95 -13.33
C THR A 87 6.56 -9.69 -12.87
N PRO A 88 7.20 -8.51 -12.83
CA PRO A 88 6.55 -7.29 -12.37
C PRO A 88 5.36 -6.87 -13.25
N PRO A 89 4.39 -6.13 -12.69
CA PRO A 89 3.35 -5.44 -13.47
C PRO A 89 3.93 -4.50 -14.54
N GLU A 90 3.10 -4.15 -15.53
CA GLU A 90 3.46 -3.17 -16.56
C GLU A 90 3.86 -1.81 -15.99
N MET A 91 3.17 -1.34 -14.95
CA MET A 91 3.44 -0.07 -14.30
C MET A 91 3.76 -0.27 -12.83
N VAL A 92 5.05 -0.32 -12.49
CA VAL A 92 5.50 -0.32 -11.09
C VAL A 92 6.08 1.04 -10.72
N PHE A 93 5.64 1.60 -9.60
CA PHE A 93 6.19 2.84 -9.07
C PHE A 93 7.15 2.54 -7.92
N GLY A 94 8.33 2.03 -8.23
CA GLY A 94 9.28 1.51 -7.24
C GLY A 94 9.75 2.52 -6.20
N LYS A 95 9.77 3.82 -6.54
CA LYS A 95 10.11 4.92 -5.62
C LYS A 95 8.88 5.64 -5.05
N ASN A 96 7.68 5.12 -5.27
CA ASN A 96 6.51 5.62 -4.58
C ASN A 96 6.46 5.06 -3.16
N GLN A 97 6.13 5.93 -2.23
CA GLN A 97 6.12 5.61 -0.81
C GLN A 97 5.10 6.48 -0.08
N LEU A 98 4.41 5.88 0.89
CA LEU A 98 3.71 6.61 1.95
C LEU A 98 4.22 6.14 3.31
N LEU A 99 4.65 7.07 4.15
CA LEU A 99 5.26 6.79 5.44
C LEU A 99 4.57 7.57 6.57
N LEU A 100 4.37 6.90 7.69
CA LEU A 100 3.85 7.46 8.94
C LEU A 100 4.81 7.09 10.08
N LEU A 101 5.49 8.07 10.66
CA LEU A 101 6.40 7.88 11.79
C LEU A 101 5.81 8.56 13.03
N HIS A 102 5.64 7.81 14.11
CA HIS A 102 5.40 8.36 15.44
C HIS A 102 6.76 8.61 16.13
N GLU A 103 7.21 9.86 16.14
CA GLU A 103 8.55 10.27 16.58
C GLU A 103 8.96 9.73 17.97
N PRO A 104 8.10 9.76 19.02
CA PRO A 104 8.49 9.36 20.36
C PRO A 104 8.75 7.86 20.51
N SER A 105 8.00 7.04 19.77
CA SER A 105 8.06 5.57 19.87
C SER A 105 8.94 4.91 18.81
N GLY A 106 9.32 5.68 17.78
CA GLY A 106 9.94 5.16 16.57
C GLY A 106 9.03 4.27 15.71
N VAL A 107 7.78 4.01 16.09
CA VAL A 107 6.86 3.19 15.28
C VAL A 107 6.67 3.86 13.92
N CYS A 108 7.05 3.14 12.88
CA CYS A 108 7.04 3.58 11.51
C CYS A 108 6.16 2.62 10.71
N TYR A 109 5.18 3.18 10.01
CA TYR A 109 4.33 2.45 9.10
C TYR A 109 4.52 2.92 7.68
N ASN A 110 4.93 2.00 6.81
CA ASN A 110 5.45 2.34 5.49
C ASN A 110 4.74 1.51 4.42
N PHE A 111 4.39 2.13 3.29
CA PHE A 111 3.78 1.48 2.14
C PHE A 111 4.73 1.55 0.96
N LEU A 112 5.17 0.38 0.50
CA LEU A 112 6.17 0.24 -0.56
C LEU A 112 5.66 -0.68 -1.66
N ALA A 113 5.96 -0.35 -2.92
CA ALA A 113 5.52 -1.13 -4.08
C ALA A 113 6.09 -2.56 -4.07
N VAL A 114 7.39 -2.71 -3.82
CA VAL A 114 8.05 -4.03 -3.84
C VAL A 114 7.54 -4.94 -2.72
N GLU A 115 7.30 -4.40 -1.53
CA GLU A 115 6.72 -5.18 -0.42
C GLU A 115 5.26 -5.57 -0.72
N ALA A 116 4.51 -4.70 -1.40
CA ALA A 116 3.17 -5.04 -1.88
C ALA A 116 3.21 -6.19 -2.91
N LEU A 117 4.16 -6.18 -3.84
CA LEU A 117 4.34 -7.25 -4.82
C LEU A 117 4.77 -8.56 -4.18
N LYS A 118 5.71 -8.55 -3.22
CA LYS A 118 6.05 -9.76 -2.44
C LYS A 118 4.83 -10.39 -1.76
N GLY A 119 3.88 -9.56 -1.33
CA GLY A 119 2.61 -9.99 -0.75
C GLY A 119 1.60 -10.57 -1.75
N ALA A 120 1.90 -10.59 -3.06
CA ALA A 120 1.07 -11.19 -4.10
C ALA A 120 1.36 -12.67 -4.35
N HIS A 121 2.38 -13.22 -3.70
CA HIS A 121 2.56 -14.66 -3.69
C HIS A 121 1.42 -15.36 -2.92
N PHE A 122 0.99 -16.50 -3.44
CA PHE A 122 0.05 -17.36 -2.73
C PHE A 122 0.63 -17.75 -1.37
N PRO A 123 -0.20 -17.74 -0.31
CA PRO A 123 0.26 -18.26 0.96
C PRO A 123 0.68 -19.73 0.79
N PRO A 124 1.74 -20.17 1.49
CA PRO A 124 2.12 -21.58 1.45
C PRO A 124 0.91 -22.40 1.92
N PRO A 125 0.60 -23.51 1.24
CA PRO A 125 -0.58 -24.27 1.56
C PRO A 125 -0.49 -24.80 3.01
N PRO A 126 -1.58 -24.74 3.79
CA PRO A 126 -1.58 -25.19 5.18
C PRO A 126 -1.31 -26.70 5.31
N SER A 127 -1.52 -27.47 4.24
CA SER A 127 -1.11 -28.87 4.07
C SER A 127 -1.13 -29.24 2.58
N ASP A 128 -0.47 -30.34 2.18
CA ASP A 128 -0.39 -30.85 0.80
C ASP A 128 -1.75 -31.21 0.15
N GLN A 129 -2.88 -31.00 0.83
CA GLN A 129 -4.23 -31.34 0.38
C GLN A 129 -5.24 -30.17 0.42
N ALA A 130 -4.79 -28.93 0.64
CA ALA A 130 -5.68 -27.77 0.70
C ALA A 130 -6.38 -27.49 -0.66
N GLU A 131 -7.64 -27.02 -0.65
CA GLU A 131 -8.39 -26.65 -1.86
C GLU A 131 -7.65 -25.59 -2.71
N ASP A 132 -6.85 -24.73 -2.07
CA ASP A 132 -5.96 -23.78 -2.74
C ASP A 132 -4.90 -24.45 -3.62
N ILE A 133 -4.43 -25.65 -3.26
CA ILE A 133 -3.55 -26.46 -4.11
C ILE A 133 -4.29 -26.90 -5.37
N VAL A 134 -5.58 -27.20 -5.28
CA VAL A 134 -6.39 -27.61 -6.45
C VAL A 134 -6.62 -26.43 -7.39
N ALA A 135 -6.89 -25.23 -6.86
CA ALA A 135 -6.98 -24.01 -7.67
C ALA A 135 -5.64 -23.65 -8.33
N ASN A 136 -4.53 -23.74 -7.57
CA ASN A 136 -3.18 -23.56 -8.08
C ASN A 136 -2.81 -24.63 -9.13
N GLN A 137 -3.23 -25.88 -8.93
CA GLN A 137 -3.07 -26.96 -9.91
C GLN A 137 -3.92 -26.73 -11.18
N GLN A 138 -5.12 -26.18 -11.07
CA GLN A 138 -5.94 -25.85 -12.23
C GLN A 138 -5.35 -24.70 -13.05
N LEU A 139 -4.79 -23.68 -12.39
CA LEU A 139 -4.02 -22.61 -13.04
C LEU A 139 -2.75 -23.16 -13.71
N LYS A 140 -2.02 -24.07 -13.02
CA LYS A 140 -0.87 -24.82 -13.59
C LYS A 140 -1.25 -25.55 -14.89
N VAL A 141 -2.40 -26.23 -14.90
CA VAL A 141 -2.88 -26.97 -16.09
C VAL A 141 -3.31 -26.04 -17.22
N ALA A 142 -3.89 -24.87 -16.92
CA ALA A 142 -4.30 -23.90 -17.93
C ALA A 142 -3.07 -23.25 -18.62
N ILE A 143 -2.06 -22.84 -17.84
CA ILE A 143 -0.83 -22.23 -18.35
C ILE A 143 0.01 -23.25 -19.15
N ALA A 144 0.12 -24.49 -18.65
CA ALA A 144 0.83 -25.56 -19.35
C ALA A 144 0.17 -25.94 -20.70
N LYS A 145 -1.16 -25.80 -20.82
CA LYS A 145 -1.88 -26.02 -22.09
C LYS A 145 -1.65 -24.91 -23.12
N HIS A 146 -1.32 -23.69 -22.69
CA HIS A 146 -1.06 -22.57 -23.58
C HIS A 146 0.39 -22.57 -24.13
N ASN A 147 1.33 -23.17 -23.41
CA ASN A 147 2.72 -23.34 -23.86
C ASN A 147 2.92 -24.65 -24.63
N THR A 148 2.53 -24.68 -25.90
CA THR A 148 2.74 -25.80 -26.84
C THR A 148 4.17 -25.91 -27.37
N ASN A 149 5.21 -25.68 -26.55
CA ASN A 149 6.59 -26.00 -26.92
C ASN A 149 7.22 -26.91 -25.87
N LYS A 150 7.48 -28.16 -26.27
CA LYS A 150 8.12 -29.20 -25.48
C LYS A 150 9.59 -28.86 -25.22
N GLU A 151 10.01 -28.90 -23.96
CA GLU A 151 11.12 -29.71 -23.42
C GLU A 151 11.27 -29.38 -21.93
N GLU A 152 11.32 -30.42 -21.08
CA GLU A 152 11.39 -30.35 -19.61
C GLU A 152 10.42 -29.35 -18.96
N VAL A 153 9.18 -29.80 -18.71
CA VAL A 153 8.31 -29.14 -17.73
C VAL A 153 8.94 -29.35 -16.35
N LYS A 154 9.94 -28.52 -16.00
CA LYS A 154 10.23 -28.24 -14.59
C LYS A 154 8.87 -27.94 -13.98
N GLU A 155 8.52 -28.63 -12.90
CA GLU A 155 7.36 -28.28 -12.10
C GLU A 155 7.44 -26.78 -11.85
N LEU A 156 6.65 -26.00 -12.60
CA LEU A 156 6.59 -24.57 -12.42
C LEU A 156 5.94 -24.41 -11.06
N ASP A 157 6.75 -24.08 -10.08
CA ASP A 157 6.28 -23.69 -8.76
C ASP A 157 5.59 -22.33 -8.94
N ILE A 158 4.32 -22.39 -9.37
CA ILE A 158 3.48 -21.22 -9.53
C ILE A 158 3.18 -20.70 -8.13
N THR A 159 3.94 -19.70 -7.75
CA THR A 159 3.87 -19.08 -6.43
C THR A 159 3.02 -17.80 -6.44
N TYR A 160 2.51 -17.35 -7.59
CA TYR A 160 1.66 -16.17 -7.74
C TYR A 160 0.77 -16.29 -8.99
N ASP A 161 -0.29 -15.47 -9.09
CA ASP A 161 -1.03 -15.25 -10.34
C ASP A 161 -0.65 -13.90 -10.98
N TRP A 162 -0.87 -13.80 -12.29
CA TRP A 162 -0.67 -12.56 -13.07
C TRP A 162 -1.67 -11.45 -12.69
N THR A 163 -2.55 -11.66 -11.70
CA THR A 163 -3.46 -10.63 -11.22
C THR A 163 -2.83 -9.73 -10.18
N TYR A 164 -1.65 -10.08 -9.64
CA TYR A 164 -0.94 -9.30 -8.63
C TYR A 164 -1.76 -9.06 -7.36
N THR A 165 -2.59 -10.03 -6.99
CA THR A 165 -3.45 -9.95 -5.80
C THR A 165 -2.63 -9.99 -4.53
N THR A 166 -2.55 -8.87 -3.81
CA THR A 166 -1.72 -8.75 -2.62
C THR A 166 -2.49 -8.83 -1.30
N HIS A 167 -1.89 -9.50 -0.31
CA HIS A 167 -2.32 -9.47 1.09
C HIS A 167 -1.64 -8.38 1.92
N TYR A 168 -0.84 -7.53 1.26
CA TYR A 168 -0.05 -6.50 1.91
C TYR A 168 -0.91 -5.47 2.64
N LYS A 169 -0.63 -5.29 3.93
CA LYS A 169 -1.34 -4.35 4.80
C LYS A 169 -0.56 -3.05 5.02
N GLY A 170 0.69 -2.97 4.57
CA GLY A 170 1.70 -2.00 5.00
C GLY A 170 2.79 -2.67 5.83
N SER A 171 3.99 -2.11 5.81
CA SER A 171 5.18 -2.58 6.52
C SER A 171 5.33 -1.85 7.85
N LEU A 172 5.26 -2.60 8.96
CA LEU A 172 5.54 -2.07 10.31
C LEU A 172 7.00 -2.25 10.65
N GLN A 173 7.64 -1.17 11.07
CA GLN A 173 9.04 -1.14 11.49
C GLN A 173 9.18 -0.21 12.69
N ARG A 174 10.29 -0.32 13.41
CA ARG A 174 10.70 0.70 14.39
C ARG A 174 11.94 1.41 13.86
N VAL A 175 11.88 2.73 13.77
CA VAL A 175 12.95 3.59 13.27
C VAL A 175 13.53 4.36 14.44
N ILE A 176 14.86 4.31 14.56
CA ILE A 176 15.64 5.06 15.54
C ILE A 176 16.17 6.31 14.86
N ARG A 177 15.98 7.46 15.52
CA ARG A 177 16.54 8.74 15.11
C ARG A 177 17.77 9.03 15.97
N SER A 178 18.91 9.29 15.36
CA SER A 178 20.10 9.78 16.06
C SER A 178 19.96 11.25 16.48
N GLU A 179 20.67 11.64 17.55
CA GLU A 179 20.76 13.04 18.00
C GLU A 179 21.75 13.89 17.17
N SER A 180 22.34 13.33 16.11
CA SER A 180 23.25 14.08 15.24
C SER A 180 22.53 15.14 14.42
N THR A 181 23.27 16.16 13.97
CA THR A 181 22.77 17.16 13.00
C THR A 181 23.62 17.07 11.72
N PRO A 182 23.09 16.58 10.59
CA PRO A 182 21.70 16.15 10.37
C PRO A 182 21.34 14.84 11.10
N PRO A 183 20.04 14.62 11.39
CA PRO A 183 19.59 13.37 12.01
C PRO A 183 19.81 12.22 11.03
N VAL A 184 20.27 11.09 11.55
CA VAL A 184 20.40 9.82 10.82
C VAL A 184 19.30 8.90 11.31
N PHE A 185 18.66 8.21 10.37
CA PHE A 185 17.60 7.26 10.64
C PHE A 185 18.10 5.85 10.37
N SER A 186 17.86 4.93 11.30
CA SER A 186 18.16 3.51 11.14
C SER A 186 17.00 2.66 11.62
N ILE A 187 16.91 1.44 11.10
CA ILE A 187 15.85 0.50 11.48
C ILE A 187 16.31 -0.31 12.70
N SER A 188 15.41 -0.44 13.67
CA SER A 188 15.56 -1.32 14.82
C SER A 188 15.03 -2.71 14.49
N GLU A 189 15.66 -3.74 15.08
CA GLU A 189 15.18 -5.13 15.01
C GLU A 189 13.97 -5.38 15.92
N GLU A 190 13.62 -4.44 16.80
CA GLU A 190 12.46 -4.55 17.67
C GLU A 190 11.15 -4.56 16.87
N GLN A 191 10.33 -5.58 17.13
CA GLN A 191 9.02 -5.70 16.51
C GLN A 191 8.01 -4.74 17.13
N VAL A 192 7.19 -4.13 16.27
CA VAL A 192 6.05 -3.33 16.71
C VAL A 192 4.95 -4.27 17.21
N LYS A 193 4.47 -4.04 18.44
CA LYS A 193 3.44 -4.88 19.05
C LYS A 193 2.08 -4.66 18.37
N THR A 194 1.49 -5.75 17.89
CA THR A 194 0.13 -5.78 17.35
C THR A 194 -0.76 -6.73 18.15
N GLU A 195 -2.02 -6.33 18.36
CA GLU A 195 -3.00 -7.11 19.10
C GLU A 195 -4.30 -7.23 18.29
N VAL A 196 -4.88 -8.43 18.23
CA VAL A 196 -6.21 -8.62 17.64
C VAL A 196 -7.23 -7.92 18.51
N THR A 197 -8.18 -7.22 17.89
CA THR A 197 -9.20 -6.46 18.61
C THR A 197 -10.59 -6.65 18.01
N THR A 198 -11.61 -6.35 18.79
CA THR A 198 -12.99 -6.19 18.32
C THR A 198 -13.36 -4.72 18.10
N GLN A 199 -12.49 -3.79 18.50
CA GLN A 199 -12.70 -2.36 18.30
C GLN A 199 -12.67 -2.03 16.80
N ARG A 200 -13.64 -1.22 16.37
CA ARG A 200 -13.77 -0.77 14.99
C ARG A 200 -13.39 0.70 14.85
N ILE A 201 -12.98 1.08 13.66
CA ILE A 201 -12.80 2.47 13.26
C ILE A 201 -14.18 3.14 13.31
N ASP A 202 -14.26 4.25 14.03
CA ASP A 202 -15.47 5.04 14.14
C ASP A 202 -15.72 5.81 12.85
N ILE A 203 -16.56 5.24 11.99
CA ILE A 203 -16.93 5.84 10.71
C ILE A 203 -17.77 7.11 10.90
N GLU A 204 -18.53 7.23 11.98
CA GLU A 204 -19.33 8.44 12.24
C GLU A 204 -18.42 9.63 12.50
N LYS A 205 -17.34 9.42 13.26
CA LYS A 205 -16.31 10.44 13.45
C LYS A 205 -15.64 10.85 12.14
N LEU A 206 -15.41 9.91 11.22
CA LEU A 206 -14.84 10.23 9.89
C LEU A 206 -15.81 10.99 8.96
N LYS A 207 -17.12 11.03 9.27
CA LYS A 207 -18.11 11.85 8.55
C LYS A 207 -18.15 13.29 9.05
N GLU A 208 -17.62 13.55 10.25
CA GLU A 208 -17.51 14.92 10.76
C GLU A 208 -16.65 15.76 9.82
N ARG A 209 -17.10 16.98 9.53
CA ARG A 209 -16.41 17.87 8.60
C ARG A 209 -15.25 18.55 9.32
N GLU A 210 -14.10 17.90 9.31
CA GLU A 210 -12.83 18.52 9.67
C GLU A 210 -12.10 19.06 8.43
N PRO A 211 -11.34 20.16 8.56
CA PRO A 211 -10.49 20.63 7.47
C PRO A 211 -9.40 19.60 7.20
N ILE A 212 -9.22 19.24 5.93
CA ILE A 212 -8.11 18.40 5.50
C ILE A 212 -6.85 19.27 5.50
N LEU A 213 -5.96 19.03 6.46
CA LEU A 213 -4.68 19.75 6.56
C LEU A 213 -3.70 19.25 5.50
N TRP A 214 -3.70 17.94 5.23
CA TRP A 214 -2.84 17.33 4.23
C TRP A 214 -3.49 16.09 3.62
N PHE A 215 -3.29 15.90 2.32
CA PHE A 215 -3.81 14.78 1.56
C PHE A 215 -2.81 14.36 0.50
N GLU A 216 -2.59 13.05 0.38
CA GLU A 216 -1.88 12.47 -0.75
C GLU A 216 -2.52 11.15 -1.18
N ASP A 217 -2.30 10.82 -2.45
CA ASP A 217 -2.77 9.61 -3.13
C ASP A 217 -1.59 8.99 -3.89
N VAL A 218 -1.07 7.87 -3.40
CA VAL A 218 0.18 7.27 -3.85
C VAL A 218 -0.13 5.94 -4.54
N GLY A 219 0.06 5.86 -5.86
CA GLY A 219 0.00 4.59 -6.59
C GLY A 219 1.26 3.76 -6.34
N LEU A 220 1.12 2.44 -6.13
CA LEU A 220 2.24 1.52 -5.93
C LEU A 220 2.55 0.71 -7.18
N TYR A 221 1.51 0.12 -7.79
CA TYR A 221 1.60 -0.55 -9.08
C TYR A 221 0.23 -0.62 -9.76
N GLU A 222 0.26 -0.80 -11.07
CA GLU A 222 -0.91 -0.96 -11.95
C GLU A 222 -0.57 -1.90 -13.11
N ASP A 223 -1.56 -2.65 -13.58
CA ASP A 223 -1.48 -3.58 -14.70
C ASP A 223 -2.83 -3.66 -15.43
N GLU A 224 -2.83 -3.71 -16.76
CA GLU A 224 -4.04 -3.87 -17.58
C GLU A 224 -4.39 -5.33 -17.88
N LEU A 225 -3.65 -6.28 -17.29
CA LEU A 225 -3.89 -7.71 -17.40
C LEU A 225 -3.95 -8.19 -18.85
N HIS A 226 -3.09 -7.63 -19.72
CA HIS A 226 -3.11 -7.84 -21.17
C HIS A 226 -4.50 -7.56 -21.79
N ASP A 227 -5.09 -6.41 -21.48
CA ASP A 227 -6.42 -5.98 -21.92
C ASP A 227 -7.59 -6.84 -21.42
N HIS A 228 -7.35 -7.77 -20.48
CA HIS A 228 -8.41 -8.58 -19.87
C HIS A 228 -8.99 -7.94 -18.61
N GLY A 229 -8.52 -6.77 -18.19
CA GLY A 229 -9.04 -6.12 -17.01
C GLY A 229 -8.13 -5.03 -16.47
N THR A 230 -8.05 -4.94 -15.15
CA THR A 230 -7.13 -4.05 -14.46
C THR A 230 -6.80 -4.59 -13.08
N SER A 231 -5.58 -4.36 -12.63
CA SER A 231 -5.12 -4.60 -11.27
C SER A 231 -4.33 -3.38 -10.81
N ALA A 232 -4.71 -2.78 -9.69
CA ALA A 232 -4.08 -1.57 -9.20
C ALA A 232 -4.01 -1.55 -7.68
N MET A 233 -2.88 -1.09 -7.14
CA MET A 233 -2.66 -0.87 -5.71
C MET A 233 -2.32 0.59 -5.46
N SER A 234 -3.09 1.26 -4.60
CA SER A 234 -2.87 2.66 -4.23
C SER A 234 -3.11 2.87 -2.74
N VAL A 235 -2.47 3.90 -2.19
CA VAL A 235 -2.60 4.27 -0.77
C VAL A 235 -2.89 5.75 -0.65
N LYS A 236 -4.00 6.07 0.03
CA LYS A 236 -4.46 7.44 0.24
C LYS A 236 -4.39 7.79 1.71
N VAL A 237 -4.06 9.03 2.02
CA VAL A 237 -4.02 9.54 3.39
C VAL A 237 -4.72 10.88 3.50
N ARG A 238 -5.48 11.06 4.57
CA ARG A 238 -6.08 12.32 4.98
C ARG A 238 -5.63 12.64 6.40
N VAL A 239 -5.02 13.80 6.58
CA VAL A 239 -4.60 14.32 7.88
C VAL A 239 -5.53 15.45 8.27
N MET A 240 -6.09 15.34 9.46
CA MET A 240 -7.05 16.26 10.05
C MET A 240 -6.49 16.75 11.40
N PRO A 241 -7.02 17.84 11.98
CA PRO A 241 -6.59 18.30 13.30
C PRO A 241 -6.71 17.24 14.41
N SER A 242 -7.73 16.37 14.37
CA SER A 242 -7.95 15.35 15.40
C SER A 242 -7.15 14.06 15.21
N GLY A 243 -6.63 13.80 14.01
CA GLY A 243 -5.98 12.54 13.68
C GLY A 243 -5.78 12.36 12.17
N PHE A 244 -5.51 11.13 11.76
CA PHE A 244 -5.39 10.79 10.34
C PHE A 244 -6.14 9.52 9.97
N TYR A 245 -6.43 9.39 8.68
CA TYR A 245 -7.03 8.20 8.08
C TYR A 245 -6.25 7.80 6.82
N VAL A 246 -5.86 6.53 6.75
CA VAL A 246 -5.19 5.94 5.59
C VAL A 246 -6.08 4.85 5.00
N LEU A 247 -6.19 4.84 3.68
CA LEU A 247 -6.85 3.79 2.91
C LEU A 247 -5.84 3.24 1.90
N SER A 248 -5.30 2.06 2.21
CA SER A 248 -4.60 1.24 1.24
C SER A 248 -5.61 0.35 0.54
N ARG A 249 -5.60 0.35 -0.78
CA ARG A 249 -6.61 -0.30 -1.61
C ARG A 249 -5.95 -0.98 -2.80
N TYR A 250 -6.09 -2.30 -2.84
CA TYR A 250 -5.88 -3.12 -4.01
C TYR A 250 -7.23 -3.40 -4.68
N TRP A 251 -7.32 -3.08 -5.96
CA TRP A 251 -8.49 -3.34 -6.79
C TRP A 251 -8.08 -4.18 -7.98
N MET A 252 -8.82 -5.26 -8.22
CA MET A 252 -8.67 -6.05 -9.42
C MET A 252 -10.02 -6.35 -10.03
N ARG A 253 -10.09 -6.15 -11.34
CA ARG A 253 -11.22 -6.51 -12.17
C ARG A 253 -10.68 -7.38 -13.28
N LEU A 254 -11.13 -8.63 -13.33
CA LEU A 254 -10.94 -9.49 -14.48
C LEU A 254 -12.27 -9.53 -15.24
N ASP A 255 -12.27 -8.95 -16.44
CA ASP A 255 -13.49 -8.63 -17.17
C ASP A 255 -14.34 -9.88 -17.38
N HIS A 256 -15.62 -9.76 -17.02
CA HIS A 256 -16.62 -10.84 -17.07
C HIS A 256 -16.35 -12.07 -16.19
N VAL A 257 -15.25 -12.11 -15.42
CA VAL A 257 -14.92 -13.21 -14.52
C VAL A 257 -15.18 -12.83 -13.06
N VAL A 258 -14.34 -11.96 -12.49
CA VAL A 258 -14.33 -11.68 -11.06
C VAL A 258 -13.87 -10.25 -10.79
N VAL A 259 -14.37 -9.70 -9.69
CA VAL A 259 -13.89 -8.44 -9.14
C VAL A 259 -13.49 -8.65 -7.68
N ARG A 260 -12.30 -8.15 -7.32
CA ARG A 260 -11.65 -8.35 -6.04
C ARG A 260 -11.20 -7.00 -5.47
N LEU A 261 -11.44 -6.81 -4.17
CA LEU A 261 -11.10 -5.60 -3.45
C LEU A 261 -10.47 -5.97 -2.12
N HIS A 262 -9.19 -5.65 -1.94
CA HIS A 262 -8.53 -5.76 -0.65
C HIS A 262 -8.25 -4.35 -0.12
N GLU A 263 -8.65 -4.09 1.12
CA GLU A 263 -8.51 -2.78 1.74
C GLU A 263 -7.87 -2.92 3.10
N ALA A 264 -6.84 -2.12 3.39
CA ALA A 264 -6.36 -1.87 4.73
C ALA A 264 -6.67 -0.41 5.10
N ARG A 265 -7.55 -0.25 6.08
CA ARG A 265 -7.96 1.05 6.66
C ARG A 265 -7.20 1.26 7.95
N ILE A 266 -6.60 2.44 8.09
CA ILE A 266 -5.87 2.81 9.30
C ILE A 266 -6.42 4.11 9.81
N HIS A 267 -6.70 4.16 11.10
CA HIS A 267 -7.16 5.37 11.77
C HIS A 267 -6.45 5.54 13.10
N HIS A 268 -5.94 6.75 13.32
CA HIS A 268 -5.36 7.18 14.58
C HIS A 268 -5.99 8.50 15.00
N LEU A 269 -6.33 8.59 16.28
CA LEU A 269 -6.71 9.84 16.93
C LEU A 269 -5.53 10.32 17.75
N PHE A 270 -5.13 11.56 17.54
CA PHE A 270 -3.97 12.09 18.27
C PHE A 270 -4.22 12.07 19.77
N GLY A 271 -3.19 11.66 20.52
CA GLY A 271 -3.25 11.48 21.97
C GLY A 271 -3.64 10.07 22.43
N THR A 272 -4.03 9.15 21.53
CA THR A 272 -4.15 7.73 21.87
C THR A 272 -2.80 7.03 21.80
N ASP A 273 -2.66 5.91 22.52
CA ASP A 273 -1.44 5.08 22.59
C ASP A 273 -1.38 3.98 21.52
N HIS A 274 -2.36 3.95 20.63
CA HIS A 274 -2.46 2.97 19.54
C HIS A 274 -3.18 3.58 18.34
N PHE A 275 -3.06 2.91 17.20
CA PHE A 275 -3.93 3.12 16.05
C PHE A 275 -4.62 1.81 15.65
N LEU A 276 -5.76 1.94 14.99
CA LEU A 276 -6.54 0.81 14.50
C LEU A 276 -6.16 0.50 13.06
N ARG A 277 -6.01 -0.78 12.75
CA ARG A 277 -5.85 -1.31 11.39
C ARG A 277 -6.96 -2.32 11.12
N GLU A 278 -7.82 -2.01 10.16
CA GLU A 278 -8.84 -2.93 9.66
C GLU A 278 -8.48 -3.39 8.25
N TYR A 279 -8.30 -4.69 8.08
CA TYR A 279 -8.09 -5.31 6.77
C TYR A 279 -9.34 -6.07 6.34
N THR A 280 -9.79 -5.86 5.11
CA THR A 280 -10.93 -6.59 4.53
C THR A 280 -10.62 -7.09 3.14
N ARG A 281 -10.98 -8.34 2.85
CA ARG A 281 -11.02 -8.89 1.50
C ARG A 281 -12.45 -9.05 1.05
N LYS A 282 -12.75 -8.55 -0.14
CA LYS A 282 -14.05 -8.70 -0.79
C LYS A 282 -13.85 -9.25 -2.18
N GLU A 283 -14.78 -10.11 -2.59
CA GLU A 283 -14.71 -10.75 -3.91
C GLU A 283 -16.10 -11.19 -4.37
N GLN A 284 -16.41 -10.89 -5.63
CA GLN A 284 -17.62 -11.36 -6.28
C GLN A 284 -17.38 -11.70 -7.75
N GLN A 285 -18.07 -12.72 -8.24
CA GLN A 285 -18.08 -13.07 -9.67
C GLN A 285 -19.06 -12.18 -10.43
N PHE A 286 -18.71 -11.83 -11.66
CA PHE A 286 -19.57 -10.98 -12.50
C PHE A 286 -20.90 -11.64 -12.84
N GLU A 287 -20.91 -12.96 -13.02
CA GLU A 287 -22.14 -13.72 -13.28
C GLU A 287 -23.19 -13.48 -12.18
N THR A 288 -22.78 -13.53 -10.91
CA THR A 288 -23.65 -13.25 -9.76
C THR A 288 -24.14 -11.80 -9.78
N LEU A 289 -23.26 -10.83 -10.03
CA LEU A 289 -23.65 -9.42 -10.11
C LEU A 289 -24.68 -9.16 -11.22
N PHE A 290 -24.53 -9.82 -12.37
CA PHE A 290 -25.48 -9.69 -13.48
C PHE A 290 -26.82 -10.36 -13.17
N ALA A 291 -26.81 -11.49 -12.47
CA ALA A 291 -28.02 -12.16 -12.00
C ALA A 291 -28.81 -11.30 -11.00
N GLU A 292 -28.10 -10.50 -10.18
CA GLU A 292 -28.68 -9.51 -9.26
C GLU A 292 -29.15 -8.22 -9.97
N GLY A 293 -28.96 -8.10 -11.28
CA GLY A 293 -29.44 -6.98 -12.10
C GLY A 293 -28.47 -5.80 -12.20
N HIS A 294 -27.22 -5.97 -11.79
CA HIS A 294 -26.20 -4.92 -11.93
C HIS A 294 -25.77 -4.71 -13.40
N PRO A 295 -25.21 -3.53 -13.76
CA PRO A 295 -24.86 -3.20 -15.13
C PRO A 295 -23.91 -4.22 -15.77
N LYS A 296 -24.13 -4.59 -17.03
CA LYS A 296 -23.25 -5.56 -17.73
C LYS A 296 -21.98 -4.94 -18.34
N SER A 297 -21.93 -3.62 -18.46
CA SER A 297 -20.78 -2.93 -19.05
C SER A 297 -19.66 -2.78 -18.03
N MET A 298 -18.46 -3.27 -18.38
CA MET A 298 -17.26 -3.22 -17.53
C MET A 298 -16.81 -1.81 -17.20
N ALA A 299 -17.14 -0.83 -18.05
CA ALA A 299 -16.85 0.59 -17.82
C ALA A 299 -17.47 1.11 -16.51
N ASN A 300 -18.61 0.58 -16.07
CA ASN A 300 -19.22 0.98 -14.80
C ASN A 300 -18.34 0.59 -13.61
N TYR A 301 -17.72 -0.59 -13.67
CA TYR A 301 -16.88 -1.15 -12.62
C TYR A 301 -15.48 -0.53 -12.56
N THR A 302 -15.25 0.62 -13.21
CA THR A 302 -14.04 1.44 -13.03
C THR A 302 -14.12 2.28 -11.76
N ASN A 303 -15.33 2.66 -11.32
CA ASN A 303 -15.51 3.45 -10.11
C ASN A 303 -15.66 2.55 -8.88
N ILE A 304 -14.53 2.29 -8.21
CA ILE A 304 -14.46 1.39 -7.06
C ILE A 304 -15.45 1.80 -5.96
N ASP A 305 -15.58 3.10 -5.67
CA ASP A 305 -16.42 3.57 -4.57
C ASP A 305 -17.92 3.32 -4.82
N THR A 306 -18.31 3.22 -6.08
CA THR A 306 -19.69 2.87 -6.49
C THR A 306 -19.97 1.39 -6.34
N PHE A 307 -19.00 0.49 -6.55
CA PHE A 307 -19.24 -0.96 -6.61
C PHE A 307 -18.75 -1.74 -5.39
N GLN A 308 -17.89 -1.16 -4.54
CA GLN A 308 -17.31 -1.82 -3.36
C GLN A 308 -18.32 -2.39 -2.36
N HIS A 309 -19.56 -1.89 -2.35
CA HIS A 309 -20.61 -2.29 -1.42
C HIS A 309 -21.37 -3.54 -1.89
N LEU A 310 -21.26 -3.87 -3.18
CA LEU A 310 -21.85 -5.08 -3.77
C LEU A 310 -20.98 -6.32 -3.54
N LEU A 311 -19.74 -6.13 -3.12
CA LEU A 311 -18.80 -7.22 -2.92
C LEU A 311 -18.95 -7.80 -1.50
N PRO A 312 -19.26 -9.10 -1.35
CA PRO A 312 -19.32 -9.72 -0.04
C PRO A 312 -17.92 -9.79 0.58
N VAL A 313 -17.86 -9.55 1.89
CA VAL A 313 -16.62 -9.67 2.67
C VAL A 313 -16.30 -11.15 2.86
N ARG A 314 -15.14 -11.59 2.37
CA ARG A 314 -14.62 -12.96 2.52
C ARG A 314 -13.76 -13.11 3.77
N GLU A 315 -13.02 -12.07 4.12
CA GLU A 315 -12.14 -12.05 5.28
C GLU A 315 -12.14 -10.64 5.89
N ALA A 316 -12.14 -10.56 7.21
CA ALA A 316 -11.95 -9.31 7.93
C ALA A 316 -11.05 -9.53 9.16
N VAL A 317 -10.01 -8.72 9.29
CA VAL A 317 -9.04 -8.77 10.38
C VAL A 317 -8.93 -7.39 11.00
N PHE A 318 -9.01 -7.31 12.33
CA PHE A 318 -8.99 -6.06 13.07
C PHE A 318 -7.88 -6.10 14.11
N GLU A 319 -6.99 -5.12 14.05
CA GLU A 319 -5.79 -5.07 14.87
C GLU A 319 -5.60 -3.69 15.48
N LYS A 320 -5.06 -3.68 16.71
CA LYS A 320 -4.45 -2.51 17.33
C LYS A 320 -2.95 -2.59 17.13
N VAL A 321 -2.36 -1.49 16.70
CA VAL A 321 -0.91 -1.33 16.66
C VAL A 321 -0.52 -0.38 17.79
N MET A 322 0.26 -0.88 18.74
CA MET A 322 0.64 -0.14 19.93
C MET A 322 1.82 0.81 19.63
N LEU A 323 1.78 2.01 20.21
CA LEU A 323 2.83 3.03 20.11
C LEU A 323 3.81 2.99 21.29
N GLN A 324 3.77 1.93 22.11
CA GLN A 324 4.63 1.74 23.28
C GLN A 324 5.73 0.70 23.03
#